data_AF-A0A816ZET2-F1
#
_entry.id   AF-A0A816ZET2-F1
#
_cell.length_a   1.000
_cell.length_b   1.000
_cell.length_c   1.000
_cell.angle_alpha   90.00
_cell.angle_beta   90.00
_cell.angle_gamma   90.00
#
_symmetry.space_group_name_H-M   'P 1'
#
loop_
_entity.id
_entity.type
_entity.pdbx_description
1 polymer ?
#
loop_
_entity_poly.entity_id
_entity_poly.type
_entity_poly.pdbx_seq_one_letter_code
_entity_poly.pdbx_strand_id
1 'polypeptide(L)'
;MQTKQTYQTDYNALLKRRNDANTLISGLTGEKIRWNEQNKAFELSIEKLIGNTILVTTFLSYCAPLKQDFRQRMLNEWQKQIQQRTIHFSDNFNIIEQLNDEATIGEWNLQGLPNDDLSIQNGIIATSNYRYPLLIDRQLQGKSWIKTMEHVEEEFDPILDPILAKNFSKLDRTLRLYITTNLANPTYPPEICARVSVIDFTVTQRGLEHQLLSLAIANERNERERERVKLARETTKNKRMLKELEDNLLIKLTT
;
A
#
# COMPACT_ATOMS: atom_id res chain seq x y z
N MET A 1 -63.67 20.79 -0.32
CA MET A 1 -62.98 19.62 -0.91
C MET A 1 -61.46 19.83 -0.98
N GLN A 2 -60.97 20.98 -1.45
CA GLN A 2 -59.54 21.30 -1.49
C GLN A 2 -58.80 21.16 -0.14
N THR A 3 -59.37 21.65 0.97
CA THR A 3 -58.76 21.56 2.30
C THR A 3 -58.48 20.12 2.74
N LYS A 4 -59.38 19.18 2.42
CA LYS A 4 -59.21 17.76 2.73
C LYS A 4 -58.09 17.11 1.91
N GLN A 5 -57.92 17.53 0.66
CA GLN A 5 -56.79 17.11 -0.18
C GLN A 5 -55.46 17.65 0.35
N THR A 6 -55.41 18.92 0.80
CA THR A 6 -54.21 19.52 1.39
C THR A 6 -53.78 18.79 2.67
N TYR A 7 -54.71 18.47 3.56
CA TYR A 7 -54.39 17.68 4.76
C TYR A 7 -53.89 16.26 4.42
N GLN A 8 -54.41 15.64 3.37
CA GLN A 8 -53.95 14.32 2.93
C GLN A 8 -52.54 14.39 2.34
N THR A 9 -52.22 15.43 1.58
CA THR A 9 -50.85 15.64 1.06
C THR A 9 -49.86 15.94 2.18
N ASP A 10 -50.25 16.76 3.16
CA ASP A 10 -49.40 17.09 4.32
C ASP A 10 -49.16 15.85 5.19
N TYR A 11 -50.20 15.05 5.43
CA TYR A 11 -50.10 13.77 6.13
C TYR A 11 -49.15 12.80 5.41
N ASN A 12 -49.29 12.64 4.09
CA ASN A 12 -48.41 11.78 3.31
C ASN A 12 -46.96 12.28 3.32
N ALA A 13 -46.73 13.60 3.28
CA ALA A 13 -45.39 14.19 3.38
C ALA A 13 -44.76 13.95 4.76
N LEU A 14 -45.54 14.10 5.84
CA LEU A 14 -45.12 13.76 7.21
C LEU A 14 -44.78 12.28 7.37
N LEU A 15 -45.61 11.40 6.79
CA LEU A 15 -45.42 9.96 6.86
C LEU A 15 -44.18 9.52 6.09
N LYS A 16 -43.93 10.13 4.92
CA LYS A 16 -42.68 9.97 4.17
C LYS A 16 -41.48 10.42 5.00
N ARG A 17 -41.52 11.64 5.57
CA ARG A 17 -40.43 12.17 6.40
C ARG A 17 -40.14 11.28 7.63
N ARG A 18 -41.19 10.73 8.25
CA ARG A 18 -41.05 9.77 9.35
C ARG A 18 -40.36 8.47 8.89
N ASN A 19 -40.76 7.93 7.75
CA ASN A 19 -40.17 6.70 7.21
C ASN A 19 -38.71 6.90 6.79
N ASP A 20 -38.41 8.04 6.18
CA ASP A 20 -37.05 8.43 5.80
C ASP A 20 -36.16 8.56 7.04
N ALA A 21 -36.67 9.20 8.11
CA ALA A 21 -35.97 9.33 9.39
C ALA A 21 -35.74 7.95 10.06
N ASN A 22 -36.75 7.07 10.06
CA ASN A 22 -36.59 5.72 10.62
C ASN A 22 -35.54 4.89 9.86
N THR A 23 -35.52 5.01 8.52
CA THR A 23 -34.53 4.33 7.68
C THR A 23 -33.12 4.86 7.97
N LEU A 24 -32.97 6.18 8.09
CA LEU A 24 -31.70 6.82 8.45
C LEU A 24 -31.21 6.38 9.83
N ILE A 25 -32.10 6.38 10.84
CA ILE A 25 -31.76 5.96 12.20
C ILE A 25 -31.32 4.49 12.22
N SER A 26 -32.04 3.62 11.51
CA SER A 26 -31.68 2.21 11.41
C SER A 26 -30.30 2.02 10.77
N GLY A 27 -30.02 2.70 9.66
CA GLY A 27 -28.70 2.68 8.99
C GLY A 27 -27.58 3.19 9.90
N LEU A 28 -27.79 4.34 10.57
CA LEU A 28 -26.82 4.91 11.50
C LEU A 28 -26.62 4.05 12.76
N THR A 29 -27.63 3.30 13.18
CA THR A 29 -27.50 2.39 14.33
C THR A 29 -26.58 1.22 13.99
N GLY A 30 -26.66 0.68 12.77
CA GLY A 30 -25.71 -0.32 12.28
C GLY A 30 -24.28 0.22 12.23
N GLU A 31 -24.09 1.41 11.67
CA GLU A 31 -22.78 2.08 11.63
C GLU A 31 -22.23 2.35 13.03
N LYS A 32 -23.07 2.78 13.98
CA LYS A 32 -22.65 2.99 15.37
C LYS A 32 -22.10 1.73 16.02
N ILE A 33 -22.71 0.55 15.77
CA ILE A 33 -22.21 -0.72 16.32
C ILE A 33 -20.83 -1.01 15.74
N ARG A 34 -20.69 -0.90 14.42
CA ARG A 34 -19.43 -1.12 13.70
C ARG A 34 -18.32 -0.17 14.19
N TRP A 35 -18.62 1.11 14.35
CA TRP A 35 -17.65 2.08 14.87
C TRP A 35 -17.27 1.82 16.32
N ASN A 36 -18.18 1.35 17.16
CA ASN A 36 -17.83 0.95 18.52
C ASN A 36 -16.88 -0.26 18.55
N GLU A 37 -17.09 -1.24 17.66
CA GLU A 37 -16.19 -2.38 17.50
C GLU A 37 -14.82 -1.93 16.97
N GLN A 38 -14.81 -1.07 15.96
CA GLN A 38 -13.58 -0.47 15.42
C GLN A 38 -12.85 0.35 16.48
N ASN A 39 -13.54 1.14 17.29
CA ASN A 39 -12.92 1.95 18.34
C ASN A 39 -12.23 1.07 19.40
N LYS A 40 -12.87 -0.02 19.82
CA LYS A 40 -12.24 -1.02 20.70
C LYS A 40 -11.01 -1.66 20.05
N ALA A 41 -11.08 -1.97 18.76
CA ALA A 41 -9.93 -2.50 18.02
C ALA A 41 -8.80 -1.47 17.89
N PHE A 42 -9.13 -0.18 17.77
CA PHE A 42 -8.16 0.92 17.74
C PHE A 42 -7.45 1.07 19.09
N GLU A 43 -8.16 1.01 20.21
CA GLU A 43 -7.57 1.05 21.56
C GLU A 43 -6.52 -0.05 21.73
N LEU A 44 -6.86 -1.29 21.35
CA LEU A 44 -5.90 -2.42 21.35
C LEU A 44 -4.72 -2.20 20.39
N SER A 45 -4.97 -1.55 19.26
CA SER A 45 -3.92 -1.24 18.27
C SER A 45 -2.95 -0.17 18.78
N ILE A 46 -3.42 0.80 19.57
CA ILE A 46 -2.59 1.84 20.18
C ILE A 46 -1.57 1.21 21.15
N GLU A 47 -1.99 0.25 21.97
CA GLU A 47 -1.09 -0.44 22.90
C GLU A 47 0.02 -1.22 22.18
N LYS A 48 -0.29 -1.79 21.01
CA LYS A 48 0.63 -2.58 20.18
C LYS A 48 1.45 -1.72 19.19
N LEU A 49 1.11 -0.44 19.05
CA LEU A 49 1.68 0.46 18.04
C LEU A 49 3.19 0.59 18.19
N ILE A 50 3.68 0.74 19.42
CA ILE A 50 5.11 0.93 19.69
C ILE A 50 5.92 -0.26 19.19
N GLY A 51 5.51 -1.48 19.53
CA GLY A 51 6.18 -2.70 19.08
C GLY A 51 6.14 -2.84 17.55
N ASN A 52 4.98 -2.58 16.94
CA ASN A 52 4.81 -2.63 15.50
C ASN A 52 5.70 -1.59 14.78
N THR A 53 5.78 -0.36 15.28
CA THR A 53 6.65 0.69 14.72
C THR A 53 8.12 0.30 14.80
N ILE A 54 8.58 -0.33 15.89
CA ILE A 54 9.97 -0.81 16.01
C ILE A 54 10.26 -1.86 14.93
N LEU A 55 9.35 -2.80 14.70
CA LEU A 55 9.52 -3.85 13.68
C LEU A 55 9.53 -3.25 12.26
N VAL A 56 8.59 -2.34 11.97
CA VAL A 56 8.52 -1.62 10.69
C VAL A 56 9.80 -0.81 10.43
N THR A 57 10.26 -0.03 11.42
CA THR A 57 11.44 0.83 11.27
C THR A 57 12.72 0.01 11.12
N THR A 58 12.82 -1.11 11.83
CA THR A 58 13.89 -2.09 11.64
C THR A 58 13.92 -2.61 10.21
N PHE A 59 12.77 -3.00 9.68
CA PHE A 59 12.65 -3.49 8.32
C PHE A 59 13.06 -2.43 7.29
N LEU A 60 12.49 -1.22 7.35
CA LEU A 60 12.79 -0.14 6.41
C LEU A 60 14.26 0.32 6.49
N SER A 61 14.88 0.22 7.66
CA SER A 61 16.26 0.70 7.87
C SER A 61 17.33 -0.33 7.50
N TYR A 62 17.11 -1.61 7.79
CA TYR A 62 18.17 -2.63 7.74
C TYR A 62 17.88 -3.77 6.76
N CYS A 63 16.61 -4.03 6.41
CA CYS A 63 16.26 -5.19 5.58
C CYS A 63 16.40 -4.94 4.07
N ALA A 64 16.59 -3.70 3.63
CA ALA A 64 16.67 -3.34 2.22
C ALA A 64 17.61 -4.24 1.39
N PRO A 65 18.89 -4.43 1.75
CA PRO A 65 19.83 -5.26 0.96
C PRO A 65 19.69 -6.77 1.21
N LEU A 66 18.83 -7.18 2.15
CA LEU A 66 18.72 -8.58 2.58
C LEU A 66 17.74 -9.35 1.71
N LYS A 67 18.00 -10.65 1.53
CA LYS A 67 17.05 -11.60 0.92
C LYS A 67 15.99 -12.05 1.92
N GLN A 68 14.88 -12.62 1.42
CA GLN A 68 13.71 -13.02 2.23
C GLN A 68 14.06 -13.81 3.50
N ASP A 69 14.89 -14.86 3.38
CA ASP A 69 15.25 -15.71 4.54
C ASP A 69 15.98 -14.92 5.64
N PHE A 70 16.85 -13.99 5.24
CA PHE A 70 17.58 -13.14 6.19
C PHE A 70 16.68 -12.08 6.79
N ARG A 71 15.75 -11.51 6.01
CA ARG A 71 14.72 -10.59 6.53
C ARG A 71 13.88 -11.26 7.60
N GLN A 72 13.41 -12.49 7.35
CA GLN A 72 12.62 -13.24 8.32
C GLN A 72 13.41 -13.53 9.59
N ARG A 73 14.67 -13.98 9.47
CA ARG A 73 15.54 -14.21 10.63
C ARG A 73 15.75 -12.93 11.45
N MET A 74 16.03 -11.81 10.80
CA MET A 74 16.20 -10.52 11.46
C MET A 74 14.94 -10.13 12.24
N LEU A 75 13.77 -10.22 11.61
CA LEU A 75 12.51 -9.88 12.26
C LEU A 75 12.20 -10.79 13.44
N ASN A 76 12.44 -12.10 13.31
CA ASN A 76 12.24 -13.06 14.40
C ASN A 76 13.14 -12.73 15.61
N GLU A 77 14.40 -12.35 15.38
CA GLU A 77 15.30 -11.93 16.45
C GLU A 77 14.84 -10.63 17.11
N TRP A 78 14.38 -9.65 16.32
CA TRP A 78 13.82 -8.42 16.87
C TRP A 78 12.55 -8.65 17.67
N GLN A 79 11.66 -9.54 17.21
CA GLN A 79 10.47 -9.94 17.97
C GLN A 79 10.86 -10.55 19.33
N LYS A 80 11.86 -11.43 19.38
CA LYS A 80 12.37 -11.97 20.65
C LYS A 80 12.89 -10.86 21.57
N GLN A 81 13.62 -9.89 21.04
CA GLN A 81 14.15 -8.76 21.82
C GLN A 81 13.04 -7.86 22.38
N ILE A 82 11.98 -7.63 21.59
CA ILE A 82 10.80 -6.86 22.00
C ILE A 82 10.03 -7.61 23.11
N GLN A 83 9.86 -8.93 22.96
CA GLN A 83 9.24 -9.79 23.97
C GLN A 83 10.00 -9.78 25.30
N GLN A 84 11.33 -9.87 25.26
CA GLN A 84 12.18 -9.80 26.47
C GLN A 84 12.03 -8.49 27.23
N ARG A 85 11.67 -7.41 26.54
CA ARG A 85 11.46 -6.07 27.11
C ARG A 85 10.00 -5.79 27.47
N THR A 86 9.14 -6.82 27.44
CA THR A 86 7.71 -6.73 27.75
C THR A 86 6.97 -5.66 26.94
N ILE A 87 7.37 -5.44 25.69
CA ILE A 87 6.70 -4.53 24.76
C ILE A 87 5.67 -5.32 23.95
N HIS A 88 4.43 -4.84 23.92
CA HIS A 88 3.35 -5.47 23.15
C HIS A 88 3.48 -5.17 21.65
N PHE A 89 3.19 -6.17 20.82
CA PHE A 89 3.10 -6.06 19.37
C PHE A 89 2.02 -7.02 18.85
N SER A 90 1.67 -6.94 17.57
CA SER A 90 0.66 -7.80 16.96
C SER A 90 1.09 -9.26 16.89
N ASP A 91 0.23 -10.19 17.33
CA ASP A 91 0.53 -11.63 17.39
C ASP A 91 0.84 -12.23 16.01
N ASN A 92 0.15 -11.77 14.97
CA ASN A 92 0.38 -12.13 13.56
C ASN A 92 0.92 -10.90 12.79
N PHE A 93 2.10 -10.43 13.16
CA PHE A 93 2.69 -9.25 12.52
C PHE A 93 3.14 -9.56 11.08
N ASN A 94 2.42 -9.00 10.09
CA ASN A 94 2.79 -9.02 8.68
C ASN A 94 3.17 -7.61 8.21
N ILE A 95 4.43 -7.40 7.81
CA ILE A 95 4.94 -6.11 7.35
C ILE A 95 4.16 -5.59 6.14
N ILE A 96 3.77 -6.50 5.24
CA ILE A 96 3.09 -6.14 4.00
C ILE A 96 1.75 -5.47 4.31
N GLU A 97 0.96 -6.09 5.19
CA GLU A 97 -0.35 -5.59 5.61
C GLU A 97 -0.27 -4.36 6.52
N GLN A 98 0.82 -4.21 7.28
CA GLN A 98 1.00 -3.06 8.18
C GLN A 98 1.37 -1.77 7.45
N LEU A 99 2.08 -1.87 6.33
CA LEU A 99 2.56 -0.71 5.58
C LEU A 99 1.67 -0.37 4.39
N ASN A 100 1.03 -1.36 3.78
CA ASN A 100 0.23 -1.18 2.59
C ASN A 100 -1.11 -1.89 2.68
N ASP A 101 -2.10 -1.30 2.02
CA ASP A 101 -3.37 -1.94 1.77
C ASP A 101 -3.33 -2.83 0.52
N GLU A 102 -4.22 -3.82 0.47
CA GLU A 102 -4.35 -4.73 -0.67
C GLU A 102 -4.61 -4.00 -2.00
N ALA A 103 -5.21 -2.80 -1.94
CA ALA A 103 -5.45 -1.96 -3.11
C ALA A 103 -4.15 -1.46 -3.74
N THR A 104 -3.23 -0.92 -2.93
CA THR A 104 -1.90 -0.47 -3.40
C THR A 104 -1.09 -1.63 -3.96
N ILE A 105 -1.10 -2.79 -3.28
CA ILE A 105 -0.41 -4.01 -3.76
C ILE A 105 -1.00 -4.47 -5.10
N GLY A 106 -2.33 -4.45 -5.22
CA GLY A 106 -3.02 -4.78 -6.47
C GLY A 106 -2.64 -3.83 -7.61
N GLU A 107 -2.46 -2.54 -7.34
CA GLU A 107 -2.02 -1.56 -8.33
C GLU A 107 -0.57 -1.81 -8.76
N TRP A 108 0.34 -2.08 -7.84
CA TRP A 108 1.72 -2.44 -8.18
C TRP A 108 1.80 -3.71 -9.03
N ASN A 109 0.98 -4.71 -8.73
CA ASN A 109 0.88 -5.92 -9.54
C ASN A 109 0.41 -5.62 -10.97
N LEU A 110 -0.55 -4.70 -11.13
CA LEU A 110 -1.00 -4.24 -12.46
C LEU A 110 0.07 -3.44 -13.20
N GLN A 111 0.99 -2.80 -12.48
CA GLN A 111 2.14 -2.06 -13.01
C GLN A 111 3.36 -2.96 -13.28
N GLY A 112 3.24 -4.27 -13.09
CA GLY A 112 4.28 -5.25 -13.43
C GLY A 112 5.20 -5.67 -12.28
N LEU A 113 4.91 -5.25 -11.05
CA LEU A 113 5.58 -5.83 -9.87
C LEU A 113 5.11 -7.29 -9.69
N PRO A 114 6.01 -8.23 -9.42
CA PRO A 114 5.61 -9.59 -9.11
C PRO A 114 4.85 -9.68 -7.78
N ASN A 115 3.86 -10.57 -7.73
CA ASN A 115 3.03 -10.80 -6.54
C ASN A 115 3.65 -11.78 -5.53
N ASP A 116 4.97 -11.77 -5.39
CA ASP A 116 5.68 -12.53 -4.36
C ASP A 116 6.10 -11.62 -3.18
N ASP A 117 6.21 -12.19 -1.99
CA ASP A 117 6.48 -11.43 -0.77
C ASP A 117 7.75 -10.58 -0.87
N LEU A 118 8.82 -11.09 -1.51
CA LEU A 118 10.07 -10.35 -1.62
C LEU A 118 9.90 -9.14 -2.52
N SER A 119 9.25 -9.31 -3.68
CA SER A 119 8.96 -8.22 -4.62
C SER A 119 8.06 -7.15 -3.99
N ILE A 120 7.00 -7.56 -3.27
CA ILE A 120 6.12 -6.61 -2.57
C ILE A 120 6.88 -5.86 -1.47
N GLN A 121 7.70 -6.58 -0.69
CA GLN A 121 8.57 -5.98 0.31
C GLN A 121 9.59 -5.00 -0.29
N ASN A 122 10.17 -5.32 -1.44
CA ASN A 122 11.05 -4.42 -2.19
C ASN A 122 10.30 -3.18 -2.67
N GLY A 123 9.07 -3.33 -3.13
CA GLY A 123 8.19 -2.22 -3.50
C GLY A 123 7.94 -1.29 -2.31
N ILE A 124 7.60 -1.85 -1.14
CA ILE A 124 7.46 -1.09 0.12
C ILE A 124 8.71 -0.29 0.45
N ILE A 125 9.89 -0.91 0.37
CA ILE A 125 11.15 -0.22 0.67
C ILE A 125 11.42 0.86 -0.38
N ALA A 126 11.11 0.63 -1.65
CA ALA A 126 11.33 1.61 -2.72
C ALA A 126 10.43 2.84 -2.56
N THR A 127 9.19 2.69 -2.08
CA THR A 127 8.22 3.80 -1.97
C THR A 127 8.23 4.51 -0.62
N SER A 128 8.57 3.80 0.45
CA SER A 128 8.37 4.27 1.84
C SER A 128 9.67 4.63 2.56
N ASN A 129 10.84 4.35 1.98
CA ASN A 129 12.11 4.67 2.60
C ASN A 129 12.48 6.16 2.42
N TYR A 130 13.10 6.74 3.45
CA TYR A 130 13.59 8.12 3.42
C TYR A 130 14.82 8.27 2.50
N ARG A 131 15.66 7.23 2.43
CA ARG A 131 16.85 7.23 1.55
C ARG A 131 16.45 6.88 0.13
N TYR A 132 17.16 7.46 -0.84
CA TYR A 132 16.95 7.13 -2.25
C TYR A 132 17.18 5.64 -2.50
N PRO A 133 16.26 4.94 -3.18
CA PRO A 133 16.41 3.53 -3.50
C PRO A 133 17.41 3.33 -4.66
N LEU A 134 18.32 2.38 -4.47
CA LEU A 134 19.18 1.85 -5.54
C LEU A 134 18.79 0.40 -5.80
N LEU A 135 18.26 0.15 -6.99
CA LEU A 135 17.78 -1.14 -7.42
C LEU A 135 18.91 -1.89 -8.13
N ILE A 136 19.27 -3.05 -7.58
CA ILE A 136 20.07 -4.05 -8.27
C ILE A 136 19.11 -4.87 -9.13
N ASP A 137 19.06 -4.57 -10.42
CA ASP A 137 18.02 -5.07 -11.33
C ASP A 137 18.62 -5.52 -12.66
N ARG A 138 19.05 -6.79 -12.66
CA ARG A 138 19.65 -7.41 -13.86
C ARG A 138 18.64 -7.65 -14.99
N GLN A 139 17.36 -7.79 -14.65
CA GLN A 139 16.30 -8.12 -15.61
C GLN A 139 15.47 -6.90 -16.03
N LEU A 140 15.79 -5.72 -15.49
CA LEU A 140 15.08 -4.45 -15.71
C LEU A 140 13.61 -4.46 -15.26
N GLN A 141 13.24 -5.40 -14.38
CA GLN A 141 11.87 -5.54 -13.87
C GLN A 141 11.50 -4.38 -12.93
N GLY A 142 12.36 -4.08 -11.96
CA GLY A 142 12.18 -2.95 -11.05
C GLY A 142 12.19 -1.61 -11.79
N LYS A 143 13.07 -1.47 -12.78
CA LYS A 143 13.10 -0.29 -13.67
C LYS A 143 11.78 -0.12 -14.43
N SER A 144 11.27 -1.19 -15.05
CA SER A 144 10.00 -1.14 -15.79
C SER A 144 8.81 -0.83 -14.88
N TRP A 145 8.79 -1.41 -13.68
CA TRP A 145 7.76 -1.15 -12.69
C TRP A 145 7.75 0.32 -12.24
N ILE A 146 8.90 0.87 -11.84
CA ILE A 146 8.99 2.29 -11.41
C ILE A 146 8.56 3.24 -12.52
N LYS A 147 8.98 2.99 -13.77
CA LYS A 147 8.55 3.81 -14.92
C LYS A 147 7.03 3.84 -15.07
N THR A 148 6.40 2.68 -14.95
CA THR A 148 4.94 2.55 -15.08
C THR A 148 4.22 3.19 -13.89
N MET A 149 4.77 3.04 -12.69
CA MET A 149 4.22 3.59 -11.44
C MET A 149 4.27 5.12 -11.40
N GLU A 150 5.41 5.71 -11.76
CA GLU A 150 5.64 7.17 -11.73
C GLU A 150 5.23 7.85 -13.05
N HIS A 151 4.70 7.10 -14.01
CA HIS A 151 4.34 7.58 -15.36
C HIS A 151 5.49 8.31 -16.08
N VAL A 152 6.71 7.82 -15.92
CA VAL A 152 7.91 8.42 -16.51
C VAL A 152 8.12 7.87 -17.93
N GLU A 153 7.98 8.74 -18.93
CA GLU A 153 8.31 8.44 -20.32
C GLU A 153 9.84 8.39 -20.55
N GLU A 154 10.32 7.80 -21.65
CA GLU A 154 11.75 7.57 -21.91
C GLU A 154 12.56 8.84 -22.27
N GLU A 155 12.02 10.04 -22.04
CA GLU A 155 12.73 11.27 -22.33
C GLU A 155 13.64 11.68 -21.16
N PHE A 156 14.91 11.93 -21.46
CA PHE A 156 15.81 12.66 -20.57
C PHE A 156 15.29 14.09 -20.46
N ASP A 157 14.55 14.35 -19.39
CA ASP A 157 13.97 15.66 -19.15
C ASP A 157 15.12 16.69 -18.91
N PRO A 158 15.21 17.78 -19.69
CA PRO A 158 16.25 18.82 -19.57
C PRO A 158 16.35 19.44 -18.16
N ILE A 159 15.35 19.21 -17.30
CA ILE A 159 15.38 19.58 -15.88
C ILE A 159 16.48 18.86 -15.07
N LEU A 160 17.09 17.80 -15.62
CA LEU A 160 18.22 17.11 -15.00
C LEU A 160 19.54 17.89 -15.17
N ASP A 161 19.67 18.77 -16.16
CA ASP A 161 20.89 19.55 -16.37
C ASP A 161 21.24 20.46 -15.16
N PRO A 162 20.30 21.19 -14.53
CA PRO A 162 20.54 21.89 -13.27
C PRO A 162 20.92 20.97 -12.10
N ILE A 163 20.36 19.76 -12.04
CA ILE A 163 20.62 18.76 -10.98
C ILE A 163 22.05 18.21 -11.12
N LEU A 164 22.44 17.87 -12.35
CA LEU A 164 23.80 17.46 -12.72
C LEU A 164 24.80 18.62 -12.53
N ALA A 165 24.38 19.85 -12.81
CA ALA A 165 25.14 21.08 -12.59
C ALA A 165 25.15 21.57 -11.12
N LYS A 166 24.59 20.80 -10.17
CA LYS A 166 24.57 21.09 -8.72
C LYS A 166 23.85 22.38 -8.31
N ASN A 167 22.88 22.85 -9.09
CA ASN A 167 22.05 24.01 -8.76
C ASN A 167 20.82 23.58 -7.94
N PHE A 168 21.05 23.22 -6.67
CA PHE A 168 20.03 22.66 -5.77
C PHE A 168 19.01 23.67 -5.22
N SER A 169 19.16 24.97 -5.48
CA SER A 169 18.34 26.03 -4.87
C SER A 169 16.92 26.11 -5.41
N LYS A 170 16.62 25.45 -6.53
CA LYS A 170 15.31 25.49 -7.22
C LYS A 170 14.66 24.10 -7.35
N LEU A 171 15.08 23.14 -6.52
CA LEU A 171 14.53 21.79 -6.55
C LEU A 171 13.23 21.73 -5.74
N ASP A 172 12.14 21.30 -6.38
CA ASP A 172 10.88 21.04 -5.68
C ASP A 172 11.10 19.97 -4.61
N ARG A 173 10.53 20.20 -3.42
CA ARG A 173 10.65 19.29 -2.26
C ARG A 173 9.99 17.91 -2.47
N THR A 174 9.33 17.72 -3.60
CA THR A 174 8.62 16.50 -3.99
C THR A 174 9.44 15.57 -4.89
N LEU A 175 10.66 15.96 -5.31
CA LEU A 175 11.47 15.15 -6.22
C LEU A 175 11.97 13.85 -5.55
N ARG A 176 11.63 12.71 -6.15
CA ARG A 176 12.15 11.38 -5.78
C ARG A 176 13.13 10.89 -6.86
N LEU A 177 14.32 10.46 -6.43
CA LEU A 177 15.34 9.88 -7.29
C LEU A 177 15.38 8.37 -7.11
N TYR A 178 15.27 7.62 -8.21
CA TYR A 178 15.46 6.17 -8.26
C TYR A 178 16.74 5.86 -9.03
N ILE A 179 17.62 5.05 -8.45
CA ILE A 179 18.88 4.63 -9.07
C ILE A 179 18.74 3.16 -9.46
N THR A 180 19.17 2.77 -10.66
CA THR A 180 19.14 1.37 -11.10
C THR A 180 20.52 0.94 -11.59
N THR A 181 20.89 -0.31 -11.36
CA THR A 181 22.13 -0.92 -11.86
C THR A 181 21.87 -2.29 -12.45
N ASN A 182 22.55 -2.60 -13.56
CA ASN A 182 22.54 -3.93 -14.19
C ASN A 182 23.69 -4.83 -13.68
N LEU A 183 24.49 -4.36 -12.72
CA LEU A 183 25.52 -5.18 -12.10
C LEU A 183 24.85 -6.20 -11.18
N ALA A 184 25.20 -7.48 -11.32
CA ALA A 184 24.55 -8.55 -10.55
C ALA A 184 24.96 -8.57 -9.06
N ASN A 185 26.20 -8.18 -8.74
CA ASN A 185 26.69 -8.12 -7.37
C ASN A 185 27.67 -6.95 -7.19
N PRO A 186 27.18 -5.70 -7.24
CA PRO A 186 28.01 -4.53 -7.03
C PRO A 186 28.47 -4.45 -5.57
N THR A 187 29.76 -4.21 -5.35
CA THR A 187 30.29 -3.92 -4.02
C THR A 187 30.30 -2.41 -3.82
N TYR A 188 29.49 -1.92 -2.89
CA TYR A 188 29.42 -0.50 -2.55
C TYR A 188 30.18 -0.20 -1.26
N PRO A 189 30.97 0.89 -1.22
CA PRO A 189 31.55 1.38 0.02
C PRO A 189 30.48 1.72 1.07
N PRO A 190 30.79 1.62 2.37
CA PRO A 190 29.84 1.93 3.46
C PRO A 190 29.23 3.33 3.35
N GLU A 191 29.97 4.29 2.80
CA GLU A 191 29.51 5.67 2.62
C GLU A 191 28.35 5.79 1.63
N ILE A 192 28.27 4.89 0.64
CA ILE A 192 27.16 4.81 -0.31
C ILE A 192 25.99 4.09 0.35
N CYS A 193 26.23 2.95 0.99
CA CYS A 193 25.21 2.16 1.69
C CYS A 193 24.54 2.94 2.84
N ALA A 194 25.22 3.92 3.43
CA ALA A 194 24.64 4.79 4.46
C ALA A 194 23.67 5.85 3.88
N ARG A 195 23.88 6.26 2.62
CA ARG A 195 23.12 7.33 1.94
C ARG A 195 21.97 6.82 1.09
N VAL A 196 22.06 5.58 0.64
CA VAL A 196 21.16 4.98 -0.34
C VAL A 196 20.65 3.65 0.18
N SER A 197 19.37 3.36 -0.05
CA SER A 197 18.79 2.06 0.29
C SER A 197 18.98 1.10 -0.88
N VAL A 198 19.94 0.19 -0.75
CA VAL A 198 20.20 -0.85 -1.76
C VAL A 198 19.10 -1.90 -1.69
N ILE A 199 18.40 -2.13 -2.80
CA ILE A 199 17.29 -3.08 -2.92
C ILE A 199 17.66 -4.09 -4.01
N ASP A 200 17.66 -5.38 -3.64
CA ASP A 200 17.95 -6.47 -4.58
C ASP A 200 16.67 -6.92 -5.28
N PHE A 201 16.50 -6.51 -6.55
CA PHE A 201 15.42 -6.94 -7.45
C PHE A 201 15.79 -8.19 -8.26
N THR A 202 16.85 -8.90 -7.89
CA THR A 202 17.19 -10.17 -8.53
C THR A 202 16.07 -11.18 -8.32
N VAL A 203 15.57 -11.72 -9.43
CA VAL A 203 14.49 -12.71 -9.42
C VAL A 203 14.91 -13.94 -8.62
N THR A 204 14.08 -14.31 -7.64
CA THR A 204 14.23 -15.54 -6.88
C THR A 204 13.52 -16.69 -7.57
N GLN A 205 13.89 -17.93 -7.24
CA GLN A 205 13.22 -19.11 -7.79
C GLN A 205 11.70 -19.08 -7.55
N ARG A 206 11.26 -18.75 -6.33
CA ARG A 206 9.82 -18.62 -6.00
C ARG A 206 9.15 -17.50 -6.80
N GLY A 207 9.80 -16.35 -6.93
CA GLY A 207 9.30 -15.24 -7.75
C GLY A 207 9.14 -15.65 -9.22
N LEU A 208 10.12 -16.37 -9.77
CA LEU A 208 10.06 -16.89 -11.14
C LEU A 208 8.95 -17.94 -11.30
N GLU A 209 8.80 -18.86 -10.35
CA GLU A 209 7.71 -19.86 -10.36
C GLU A 209 6.34 -19.18 -10.40
N HIS A 210 6.12 -18.15 -9.57
CA HIS A 210 4.88 -17.37 -9.59
C HIS A 210 4.66 -16.63 -10.92
N GLN A 211 5.72 -16.03 -11.48
CA GLN A 211 5.65 -15.35 -12.78
C GLN A 211 5.33 -16.32 -13.91
N LEU A 212 6.01 -17.46 -13.98
CA LEU A 212 5.77 -18.48 -14.99
C LEU A 212 4.37 -19.10 -14.84
N LEU A 213 3.92 -19.33 -13.61
CA LEU A 213 2.56 -19.77 -13.34
C LEU A 213 1.53 -18.76 -13.85
N SER A 214 1.75 -17.46 -13.60
CA SER A 214 0.86 -16.41 -14.10
C SER A 214 0.82 -16.37 -15.63
N LEU A 215 1.96 -16.57 -16.30
CA LEU A 215 2.07 -16.63 -17.75
C LEU A 215 1.38 -17.88 -18.33
N ALA A 216 1.56 -19.03 -17.69
CA ALA A 216 0.92 -20.28 -18.07
C ALA A 216 -0.61 -20.18 -17.96
N ILE A 217 -1.13 -19.62 -16.86
CA ILE A 217 -2.56 -19.36 -16.67
C ILE A 217 -3.10 -18.39 -17.73
N ALA A 218 -2.35 -17.34 -18.06
CA ALA A 218 -2.74 -16.37 -19.08
C ALA A 218 -2.86 -17.02 -20.48
N ASN A 219 -1.99 -18.00 -20.78
CA ASN A 219 -2.03 -18.71 -22.05
C ASN A 219 -3.13 -19.80 -22.08
N GLU A 220 -3.22 -20.62 -21.03
CA GLU A 220 -4.16 -21.75 -20.98
C GLU A 220 -5.62 -21.32 -20.70
N ARG A 221 -5.82 -20.24 -19.95
CA ARG A 221 -7.13 -19.78 -19.48
C ARG A 221 -7.30 -18.27 -19.63
N ASN A 222 -6.95 -17.74 -20.81
CA ASN A 222 -6.95 -16.31 -21.12
C ASN A 222 -8.26 -15.60 -20.74
N GLU A 223 -9.42 -16.19 -21.01
CA GLU A 223 -10.71 -15.58 -20.68
C GLU A 223 -10.91 -15.44 -19.16
N ARG A 224 -10.58 -16.48 -18.37
CA ARG A 224 -10.65 -16.42 -16.90
C ARG A 224 -9.63 -15.46 -16.31
N GLU A 225 -8.45 -15.34 -16.90
CA GLU A 225 -7.44 -14.39 -16.42
C GLU A 225 -7.87 -12.95 -16.70
N ARG A 226 -8.48 -12.67 -17.86
CA ARG A 226 -9.09 -11.37 -18.15
C ARG A 226 -10.20 -11.03 -17.16
N GLU A 227 -11.07 -11.99 -16.85
CA GLU A 227 -12.11 -11.83 -15.83
C GLU A 227 -11.50 -11.58 -14.45
N ARG A 228 -10.46 -12.33 -14.05
CA ARG A 228 -9.75 -12.14 -12.78
C ARG A 228 -9.17 -10.73 -12.67
N VAL A 229 -8.50 -10.25 -13.71
CA VAL A 229 -7.94 -8.89 -13.76
C VAL A 229 -9.03 -7.82 -13.70
N LYS A 230 -10.14 -8.03 -14.42
CA LYS A 230 -11.29 -7.11 -14.39
C LYS A 230 -11.91 -7.05 -12.98
N LEU A 231 -12.18 -8.20 -12.38
CA LEU A 231 -12.73 -8.32 -11.03
C LEU A 231 -11.77 -7.74 -9.98
N ALA A 232 -10.47 -7.94 -10.12
CA ALA A 232 -9.47 -7.35 -9.23
C ALA A 232 -9.48 -5.81 -9.30
N ARG A 233 -9.57 -5.24 -10.51
CA ARG A 233 -9.70 -3.78 -10.71
C ARG A 233 -11.00 -3.24 -10.10
N GLU A 234 -12.12 -3.92 -10.34
CA GLU A 234 -13.43 -3.53 -9.78
C GLU A 234 -13.44 -3.63 -8.26
N THR A 235 -12.88 -4.69 -7.69
CA THR A 235 -12.77 -4.88 -6.23
C THR A 235 -11.92 -3.77 -5.61
N THR A 236 -10.79 -3.42 -6.23
CA THR A 236 -9.92 -2.33 -5.77
C THR A 236 -10.65 -0.99 -5.81
N LYS A 237 -11.36 -0.70 -6.90
CA LYS A 237 -12.18 0.51 -7.04
C LYS A 237 -13.29 0.57 -5.98
N ASN A 238 -13.99 -0.55 -5.76
CA ASN A 238 -15.07 -0.64 -4.78
C ASN A 238 -14.54 -0.42 -3.36
N LYS A 239 -13.40 -1.01 -3.00
CA LYS A 239 -12.75 -0.79 -1.69
C LYS A 239 -12.38 0.69 -1.47
N ARG A 240 -11.80 1.35 -2.48
CA ARG A 240 -11.50 2.80 -2.41
C ARG A 240 -12.76 3.63 -2.22
N MET A 241 -13.80 3.36 -3.01
CA MET A 241 -15.07 4.09 -2.95
C MET A 241 -15.79 3.87 -1.61
N LEU A 242 -15.72 2.67 -1.04
CA LEU A 242 -16.25 2.40 0.31
C LEU A 242 -15.56 3.27 1.36
N LYS A 243 -14.22 3.31 1.36
CA LYS A 243 -13.45 4.15 2.29
C LYS A 243 -13.79 5.64 2.13
N GLU A 244 -13.89 6.11 0.90
CA GLU A 244 -14.27 7.50 0.61
C GLU A 244 -15.69 7.83 1.09
N LEU A 245 -16.64 6.91 0.93
CA LEU A 245 -18.01 7.08 1.44
C LEU A 245 -18.06 7.10 2.98
N GLU A 246 -17.27 6.25 3.64
CA GLU A 246 -17.12 6.26 5.09
C GLU A 246 -16.55 7.58 5.60
N ASP A 247 -15.46 8.06 4.99
CA ASP A 247 -14.83 9.34 5.34
C ASP A 247 -15.81 10.51 5.14
N ASN A 248 -16.53 10.52 4.01
CA ASN A 248 -17.56 11.52 3.74
C ASN A 248 -18.70 11.50 4.75
N LEU A 249 -19.14 10.30 5.17
CA LEU A 249 -20.19 10.16 6.18
C LEU A 249 -19.72 10.67 7.54
N LEU A 250 -18.48 10.38 7.91
CA LEU A 250 -17.86 10.88 9.15
C LEU A 250 -17.76 12.41 9.16
N ILE A 251 -17.34 13.02 8.04
CA ILE A 251 -17.30 14.48 7.87
C ILE A 251 -18.71 15.06 8.04
N LYS A 252 -19.72 14.49 7.36
CA LYS A 252 -21.11 14.97 7.43
C LYS A 252 -21.75 14.83 8.81
N LEU A 253 -21.26 13.93 9.67
CA LEU A 253 -21.72 13.80 11.05
C LEU A 253 -21.02 14.75 12.02
N THR A 254 -19.85 15.29 11.64
CA THR A 254 -19.06 16.19 12.47
C THR A 254 -19.35 17.67 12.20
N THR A 255 -19.76 18.03 10.98
CA THR A 255 -20.34 19.36 10.62
C THR A 255 -21.84 19.40 10.81
#